data_AF-A0A2K3MY30-F1
#
_entry.id   AF-A0A2K3MY30-F1
#
_cell.length_a   1.000
_cell.length_b   1.000
_cell.length_c   1.000
_cell.angle_alpha   90.00
_cell.angle_beta   90.00
_cell.angle_gamma   90.00
#
_symmetry.space_group_name_H-M   'P 1'
#
loop_
_entity.id
_entity.type
_entity.pdbx_description
1 polymer ?
#
loop_
_entity_poly.entity_id
_entity_poly.type
_entity_poly.pdbx_seq_one_letter_code
_entity_poly.pdbx_strand_id
1 'polypeptide(L)' 'MFSEAFGKFYGQSKPGVGNDAVETSKTRGVVHENCINSIIRLGERGILTRRFSTSGLDGRIVVWDLENEQDLLEL' A
#
# COMPACT_ATOMS: atom_id res chain seq x y z
N MET A 1 -6.74 19.78 11.10
CA MET A 1 -7.54 18.79 11.85
C MET A 1 -7.40 17.46 11.09
N PHE A 2 -6.46 16.61 11.50
CA PHE A 2 -6.21 15.31 10.85
C PHE A 2 -7.12 14.28 11.51
N SER A 3 -8.12 13.79 10.78
CA SER A 3 -9.15 12.90 11.31
C SER A 3 -8.61 11.48 11.52
N GLU A 4 -8.57 11.07 12.79
CA GLU A 4 -8.88 9.76 13.35
C GLU A 4 -8.97 8.57 12.36
N ALA A 5 -7.82 7.97 12.06
CA ALA A 5 -7.73 6.54 11.74
C ALA A 5 -6.44 5.89 12.30
N PHE A 6 -5.74 6.55 13.22
CA PHE A 6 -4.52 6.04 13.87
C PHE A 6 -4.78 4.88 14.86
N GLY A 7 -6.04 4.52 15.10
CA GLY A 7 -6.45 3.62 16.19
C GLY A 7 -6.64 2.14 15.84
N LYS A 8 -6.42 1.69 14.59
CA LYS A 8 -6.74 0.31 14.17
C LYS A 8 -5.54 -0.59 13.84
N PHE A 9 -4.36 -0.36 14.42
CA PHE A 9 -3.25 -1.30 14.29
C PHE A 9 -2.50 -1.62 15.61
N TYR A 10 -3.14 -1.47 16.77
CA TYR A 10 -2.60 -1.88 18.08
C TYR A 10 -2.61 -3.42 18.31
N GLY A 11 -2.46 -4.23 17.26
CA GLY A 11 -2.58 -5.69 17.35
C GLY A 11 -1.42 -6.51 16.80
N GLN A 12 -0.41 -5.88 16.18
CA GLN A 12 0.71 -6.59 15.56
C GLN A 12 2.06 -6.08 16.08
N SER A 13 2.18 -5.90 17.39
CA SER A 13 3.49 -5.86 18.05
C SER A 13 3.65 -7.11 18.90
N LYS A 14 4.10 -8.21 18.31
CA LYS A 14 4.89 -9.19 19.04
C LYS A 14 6.36 -8.92 18.69
N PRO A 15 7.17 -8.40 19.63
CA PRO A 15 8.61 -8.35 19.43
C PRO A 15 9.15 -9.76 19.59
N GLY A 16 9.76 -10.29 18.53
CA GLY A 16 10.56 -11.52 18.61
C GLY A 16 9.91 -12.75 17.99
N VAL A 17 9.79 -12.77 16.67
CA VAL A 17 10.17 -13.92 15.83
C VAL A 17 10.66 -13.29 14.53
N GLY A 18 11.91 -13.57 14.16
CA GLY A 18 12.58 -12.96 13.02
C GLY A 18 11.75 -13.13 11.74
N ASN A 19 11.66 -12.06 10.96
CA ASN A 19 11.52 -12.24 9.52
C ASN A 19 12.85 -12.81 9.07
N ASP A 20 12.98 -14.14 9.12
CA ASP A 20 14.01 -14.84 8.38
C ASP A 20 14.01 -14.24 6.98
N ALA A 21 15.19 -13.84 6.54
CA ALA A 21 15.43 -13.26 5.24
C ALA A 21 14.95 -14.25 4.18
N VAL A 22 13.67 -14.15 3.81
CA VAL A 22 13.24 -14.48 2.47
C VAL A 22 13.95 -13.42 1.64
N GLU A 23 15.09 -13.83 1.08
CA GLU A 23 15.61 -13.24 -0.14
C GLU A 23 14.42 -13.11 -1.08
N THR A 24 13.81 -11.93 -1.10
CA THR A 24 12.90 -11.54 -2.14
C THR A 24 13.79 -11.41 -3.36
N SER A 25 14.08 -12.55 -4.00
CA SER A 25 14.37 -12.61 -5.43
C SER A 25 13.45 -11.58 -6.02
N LYS A 26 14.01 -10.46 -6.51
CA LYS A 26 13.25 -9.28 -6.92
C LYS A 26 12.22 -9.77 -7.92
N THR A 27 11.02 -10.11 -7.43
CA THR A 27 9.93 -10.57 -8.25
C THR A 27 9.56 -9.32 -8.99
N ARG A 28 9.99 -9.25 -10.25
CA ARG A 28 9.56 -8.22 -11.20
C ARG A 28 8.06 -8.03 -10.98
N GLY A 29 7.64 -6.83 -10.63
CA GLY A 29 6.24 -6.53 -10.28
C GLY A 29 5.97 -6.16 -8.82
N VAL A 30 6.96 -6.25 -7.91
CA VAL A 30 6.76 -5.78 -6.53
C VAL A 30 6.92 -4.27 -6.43
N VAL A 31 5.78 -3.58 -6.34
CA VAL A 31 5.69 -2.12 -6.21
C VAL A 31 6.17 -1.63 -4.84
N HIS A 32 5.83 -2.37 -3.78
CA HIS A 32 6.26 -2.09 -2.40
C HIS A 32 7.14 -3.21 -1.86
N GLU A 33 8.34 -2.87 -1.38
CA GLU A 33 9.30 -3.83 -0.81
C GLU A 33 9.07 -4.07 0.70
N ASN A 34 7.96 -3.55 1.24
CA ASN A 34 7.52 -3.73 2.62
C ASN A 34 5.98 -3.62 2.70
N CYS A 35 5.40 -3.82 3.88
CA CYS A 35 3.95 -3.77 4.08
C CYS A 35 3.36 -2.40 3.68
N ILE A 36 2.25 -2.45 2.91
CA ILE A 36 1.38 -1.29 2.68
C ILE A 36 0.71 -0.91 4.01
N ASN A 37 0.76 0.36 4.37
CA ASN A 37 0.22 0.90 5.62
C ASN A 37 -0.94 1.87 5.42
N SER A 38 -1.20 2.34 4.19
CA SER A 38 -2.33 3.21 3.88
C SER A 38 -2.80 3.01 2.43
N ILE A 39 -4.11 3.17 2.23
CA ILE A 39 -4.76 3.23 0.92
C ILE A 39 -5.72 4.41 0.91
N ILE A 40 -5.53 5.33 -0.02
CA ILE A 40 -6.29 6.58 -0.09
C ILE A 40 -6.93 6.71 -1.47
N ARG A 41 -8.25 6.90 -1.50
CA ARG A 41 -8.97 7.24 -2.73
C ARG A 41 -8.52 8.60 -3.26
N LEU A 42 -8.29 8.71 -4.56
CA LEU A 42 -8.00 9.97 -5.23
C LEU A 42 -9.22 10.38 -6.05
N GLY A 43 -9.88 11.48 -5.66
CA GLY A 43 -11.08 11.98 -6.33
C GLY A 43 -12.08 12.58 -5.35
N GLU A 44 -13.17 13.11 -5.90
CA GLU A 44 -14.20 13.76 -5.11
C GLU A 44 -14.96 12.77 -4.23
N ARG A 45 -15.33 13.23 -3.04
CA ARG A 45 -16.10 12.44 -2.08
C ARG A 45 -17.52 12.26 -2.63
N GLY A 46 -18.02 11.03 -2.62
CA GLY A 46 -19.36 10.70 -3.10
C GLY A 46 -19.42 10.28 -4.57
N ILE A 47 -18.34 10.46 -5.33
CA ILE A 47 -18.20 9.95 -6.70
C ILE A 47 -17.40 8.64 -6.67
N LEU A 48 -17.81 7.66 -7.48
CA LEU A 48 -17.06 6.42 -7.65
C LEU A 48 -15.74 6.75 -8.35
N THR A 49 -14.60 6.47 -7.72
CA THR A 49 -13.28 6.75 -8.31
C THR A 49 -12.57 5.45 -8.65
N ARG A 50 -11.85 5.49 -9.76
CA ARG A 50 -10.96 4.42 -10.25
C ARG A 50 -9.49 4.68 -9.96
N ARG A 51 -9.20 5.78 -9.26
CA ARG A 51 -7.85 6.19 -8.92
C ARG A 51 -7.64 6.21 -7.41
N PHE A 52 -6.53 5.66 -6.96
CA PHE A 52 -6.16 5.62 -5.54
C PHE A 52 -4.64 5.64 -5.38
N SER A 53 -4.17 5.91 -4.16
CA SER A 53 -2.77 5.77 -3.80
C SER A 53 -2.56 4.78 -2.67
N THR A 54 -1.40 4.14 -2.67
CA THR A 54 -0.91 3.28 -1.59
C THR A 54 0.36 3.89 -1.00
N SER A 55 0.58 3.73 0.30
CA SER A 55 1.88 3.99 0.94
C SER A 55 2.37 2.76 1.69
N GLY A 56 3.69 2.55 1.70
CA GLY A 56 4.31 1.42 2.39
C GLY A 56 5.24 1.84 3.53
N LEU A 57 5.57 0.88 4.40
CA LEU A 57 6.65 1.02 5.40
C LEU A 57 8.04 1.11 4.76
N ASP A 58 8.12 0.89 3.44
CA ASP A 58 9.29 1.17 2.61
C ASP A 58 9.43 2.66 2.26
N GLY A 59 8.50 3.51 2.70
CA GLY A 59 8.51 4.95 2.43
C GLY A 59 8.07 5.31 1.00
N ARG A 60 7.62 4.33 0.21
CA ARG A 60 7.13 4.57 -1.16
C ARG A 60 5.66 4.99 -1.14
N ILE A 61 5.28 5.81 -2.11
CA ILE A 61 3.88 6.15 -2.43
C ILE A 61 3.68 5.82 -3.89
N VAL A 62 2.64 5.05 -4.20
CA VAL A 62 2.30 4.69 -5.58
C VAL A 62 0.86 5.09 -5.88
N VAL A 63 0.64 5.57 -7.10
CA VAL A 63 -0.67 5.97 -7.61
C VAL A 63 -1.10 4.94 -8.64
N TRP A 64 -2.32 4.45 -8.46
CA TRP A 64 -2.96 3.48 -9.32
C TRP A 64 -4.12 4.15 -10.01
N ASP A 65 -4.17 4.02 -11.33
CA ASP A 65 -5.28 4.47 -12.17
C ASP A 65 -5.85 3.26 -12.91
N LEU A 66 -7.01 2.77 -12.48
CA LEU A 66 -7.65 1.59 -13.07
C LEU A 66 -8.23 1.86 -14.47
N GLU A 67 -8.18 3.11 -14.95
CA GLU A 67 -8.48 3.44 -16.36
C GLU A 67 -7.23 3.32 -17.23
N ASN A 68 -6.05 3.27 -16.63
CA ASN A 68 -4.79 3.03 -17.32
C ASN A 68 -4.51 1.53 -17.42
N GLU A 69 -4.57 0.97 -18.63
CA GLU A 69 -4.33 -0.46 -18.88
C GLU A 69 -2.96 -0.94 -18.39
N GLN A 70 -1.96 -0.06 -18.35
CA GLN A 70 -0.62 -0.41 -17.88
C GLN A 70 -0.61 -0.80 -16.39
N ASP A 71 -1.41 -0.12 -15.58
CA ASP A 71 -1.53 -0.39 -14.13
C ASP A 71 -2.33 -1.68 -13.88
N LEU A 72 -3.08 -2.17 -14.87
CA LEU A 72 -3.83 -3.44 -14.80
C LEU A 72 -2.96 -4.65 -15.19
N LEU A 73 -1.86 -4.42 -15.91
CA LEU A 73 -1.05 -5.48 -16.53
C LEU A 73 0.25 -5.78 -15.77
N GLU A 74 0.54 -5.08 -14.66
CA GLU A 74 1.63 -5.45 -13.75
C GLU A 74 1.23 -6.73 -12.98
N LEU A 75 1.56 -7.89 -13.56
CA LEU A 75 1.44 -9.25 -13.00
C LEU A 75 2.81 -9.82 -12.62
#